data_AF-A0A969HQZ8-F1
#
_entry.id   AF-A0A969HQZ8-F1
#
_cell.length_a   1.000
_cell.length_b   1.000
_cell.length_c   1.000
_cell.angle_alpha   90.00
_cell.angle_beta   90.00
_cell.angle_gamma   90.00
#
_symmetry.space_group_name_H-M   'P 1'
#
loop_
_entity.id
_entity.type
_entity.pdbx_description
1 polymer ?
#
loop_
_entity_poly.entity_id
_entity_poly.type
_entity_poly.pdbx_seq_one_letter_code
_entity_poly.pdbx_strand_id
1 'polypeptide(L)' 'MTKTQVIETLDQLPEEFNLEELLDKLILIDKIQEAEKDIAEGRVYTLNEVRTFFMDKWPK' A
#
# COMPACT_ATOMS: atom_id res chain seq x y z
N MET A 1 3.63 -5.29 -8.95
CA MET A 1 4.86 -4.55 -9.36
C MET A 1 5.48 -5.05 -10.67
N THR A 2 5.85 -4.14 -11.58
CA THR A 2 6.58 -4.41 -12.84
C THR A 2 7.96 -3.75 -12.87
N LYS A 3 8.86 -4.19 -13.77
CA LYS A 3 10.18 -3.59 -13.93
C LYS A 3 10.13 -2.10 -14.28
N THR A 4 9.18 -1.70 -15.12
CA THR A 4 9.00 -0.30 -15.52
C THR A 4 8.69 0.59 -14.32
N GLN A 5 7.80 0.15 -13.42
CA GLN A 5 7.46 0.91 -12.22
C GLN A 5 8.64 1.09 -11.26
N VAL A 6 9.53 0.11 -11.18
CA VAL A 6 10.77 0.25 -10.39
C VAL A 6 11.66 1.33 -10.99
N ILE A 7 11.82 1.36 -12.31
CA ILE A 7 12.61 2.40 -13.00
C ILE A 7 11.99 3.78 -12.79
N GLU A 8 10.67 3.91 -12.97
CA GLU A 8 9.95 5.17 -12.73
C GLU A 8 10.07 5.65 -11.28
N THR A 9 10.12 4.72 -10.32
CA THR A 9 10.34 5.06 -8.89
C THR A 9 11.75 5.60 -8.66
N LEU A 10 12.75 5.01 -9.32
CA LEU A 10 14.13 5.49 -9.28
C LEU A 10 14.27 6.88 -9.91
N ASP A 11 13.57 7.17 -11.00
CA ASP A 11 13.58 8.48 -11.66
C ASP A 11 12.95 9.60 -10.79
N GLN A 12 12.11 9.24 -9.82
CA GLN A 12 11.48 10.18 -8.88
C GLN A 12 12.26 10.35 -7.57
N LEU A 13 13.31 9.56 -7.36
CA LEU A 13 14.17 9.68 -6.19
C LEU A 13 15.23 10.76 -6.42
N PRO A 14 15.70 11.42 -5.33
CA PRO A 14 16.85 12.32 -5.42
C PRO A 14 18.11 11.60 -5.91
N GLU A 15 19.09 12.37 -6.37
CA GLU A 15 20.37 11.86 -6.90
C GLU A 15 21.10 10.94 -5.90
N GLU A 16 20.96 11.23 -4.60
CA GLU A 16 21.38 10.36 -3.50
C GLU A 16 20.17 9.91 -2.69
N PHE A 17 20.02 8.59 -2.53
CA PHE A 17 19.01 7.97 -1.69
C PHE A 17 19.60 6.70 -1.05
N ASN A 18 18.96 6.20 0.00
CA ASN A 18 19.37 4.93 0.61
C ASN A 18 18.41 3.77 0.25
N LEU A 19 18.87 2.54 0.49
CA LEU A 19 18.10 1.35 0.15
C LEU A 19 16.74 1.29 0.85
N GLU A 20 16.65 1.75 2.10
CA GLU A 20 15.42 1.72 2.89
C GLU A 20 14.35 2.66 2.30
N GLU A 21 14.75 3.86 1.89
CA GLU A 21 13.88 4.83 1.21
C GLU A 21 13.31 4.29 -0.11
N LEU A 22 14.13 3.58 -0.90
CA LEU A 22 13.68 2.92 -2.12
C LEU A 22 12.66 1.82 -1.79
N LEU A 23 12.97 0.95 -0.82
CA LEU A 23 12.09 -0.13 -0.42
C LEU A 23 10.74 0.38 0.09
N ASP A 24 10.74 1.42 0.93
CA ASP A 24 9.52 2.03 1.46
C ASP A 24 8.62 2.58 0.35
N LYS A 25 9.20 3.25 -0.65
CA LYS A 25 8.43 3.76 -1.80
C LYS A 25 7.85 2.62 -2.64
N LEU A 26 8.61 1.56 -2.89
CA LEU A 26 8.12 0.40 -3.64
C LEU A 26 6.99 -0.32 -2.88
N ILE A 27 7.12 -0.50 -1.57
CA ILE A 27 6.08 -1.08 -0.71
C ILE A 27 4.82 -0.22 -0.74
N LEU A 28 4.97 1.11 -0.65
CA LEU A 28 3.84 2.03 -0.72
C LEU A 28 3.09 1.92 -2.05
N ILE A 29 3.82 1.91 -3.17
CA ILE A 29 3.22 1.75 -4.50
C ILE A 29 2.46 0.43 -4.58
N ASP A 30 3.07 -0.68 -4.16
CA ASP A 30 2.43 -2.00 -4.22
C ASP A 30 1.14 -2.06 -3.39
N LYS A 31 1.16 -1.47 -2.18
CA LYS A 31 -0.05 -1.35 -1.34
C LYS A 31 -1.16 -0.51 -1.99
N ILE A 32 -0.82 0.56 -2.70
CA ILE A 32 -1.81 1.37 -3.42
C ILE A 32 -2.43 0.55 -4.54
N GLN A 33 -1.63 -0.20 -5.31
CA GLN A 33 -2.15 -1.05 -6.38
C GLN A 33 -3.06 -2.16 -5.84
N GLU A 34 -2.69 -2.76 -4.70
CA GLU A 34 -3.52 -3.74 -4.01
C GLU A 34 -4.85 -3.11 -3.57
N ALA A 35 -4.81 -1.91 -2.97
CA ALA A 35 -6.01 -1.19 -2.56
C ALA A 35 -6.92 -0.83 -3.75
N GLU A 36 -6.38 -0.40 -4.88
CA GLU A 36 -7.15 -0.15 -6.11
C GLU A 36 -7.85 -1.42 -6.59
N LYS A 37 -7.16 -2.56 -6.55
CA LYS A 37 -7.72 -3.86 -6.89
C LYS A 37 -8.81 -4.27 -5.91
N ASP A 38 -8.60 -4.08 -4.61
CA ASP A 38 -9.60 -4.35 -3.57
C ASP A 38 -10.87 -3.53 -3.79
N ILE A 39 -10.74 -2.25 -4.13
CA ILE A 39 -11.87 -1.38 -4.48
C ILE A 39 -12.61 -1.94 -5.70
N ALA A 40 -11.89 -2.26 -6.78
CA ALA A 40 -12.48 -2.76 -8.02
C ALA A 40 -13.22 -4.10 -7.81
N GLU A 41 -12.70 -4.96 -6.93
CA GLU A 41 -13.26 -6.27 -6.63
C GLU A 41 -14.26 -6.24 -5.45
N GLY A 42 -14.56 -5.06 -4.90
CA GLY A 42 -15.51 -4.87 -3.82
C GLY A 42 -15.05 -5.41 -2.46
N ARG A 43 -13.76 -5.70 -2.28
CA ARG A 43 -13.14 -6.07 -1.00
C ARG A 43 -12.93 -4.84 -0.13
N VAL A 44 -14.03 -4.17 0.20
CA VAL A 44 -14.04 -2.99 1.04
C VAL A 44 -14.88 -3.25 2.28
N TYR A 45 -14.54 -2.59 3.38
CA TYR A 45 -15.30 -2.67 4.61
C TYR A 45 -16.06 -1.36 4.83
N THR A 46 -17.34 -1.48 5.17
CA THR A 46 -18.15 -0.37 5.66
C THR A 46 -17.72 0.03 7.07
N LEU A 47 -18.10 1.25 7.47
CA LEU A 47 -17.81 1.75 8.81
C LEU A 47 -18.33 0.81 9.93
N ASN A 48 -19.47 0.18 9.73
CA ASN A 48 -20.05 -0.74 10.71
C ASN A 48 -19.25 -2.04 10.82
N GLU A 49 -18.84 -2.63 9.68
CA GLU A 49 -18.01 -3.84 9.66
C GLU A 49 -16.65 -3.60 10.32
N VAL A 50 -16.03 -2.46 10.03
CA VAL A 50 -14.78 -2.05 10.67
C VAL A 50 -14.95 -1.88 12.18
N ARG A 51 -16.03 -1.22 12.62
CA ARG A 51 -16.32 -1.05 14.05
C ARG A 51 -16.46 -2.39 14.78
N THR A 52 -17.24 -3.31 14.22
CA THR A 52 -17.42 -4.65 14.80
C THR A 52 -16.09 -5.40 14.87
N PHE A 53 -15.28 -5.36 13.79
CA PHE A 53 -13.96 -5.99 13.79
C PHE A 53 -13.05 -5.47 14.91
N PHE A 54 -13.00 -4.14 15.11
CA PHE A 54 -12.20 -3.55 16.19
C PHE A 54 -12.72 -3.91 17.58
N MET A 55 -14.03 -3.99 17.77
CA MET A 55 -14.63 -4.36 19.06
C MET A 55 -14.42 -5.85 19.39
N ASP A 56 -14.43 -6.72 18.39
CA ASP A 56 -14.38 -8.18 18.58
C ASP A 56 -12.95 -8.74 18.58
N LYS A 57 -12.04 -8.20 17.77
CA LYS A 57 -10.70 -8.78 17.54
C LYS A 57 -9.55 -8.02 18.17
N TRP A 58 -9.76 -6.77 18.61
CA TRP A 58 -8.73 -6.00 19.28
C TRP A 58 -9.03 -5.90 20.78
N PRO A 59 -8.73 -6.96 21.58
CA PRO A 59 -8.77 -6.81 23.03
C PRO A 59 -7.74 -5.75 23.44
N LYS A 60 -8.16 -4.89 24.38
CA LYS A 60 -7.36 -3.81 24.96
C LYS A 60 -5.96 -4.21 25.37
#